data_AF-A0A3Q7I9K8-F1
#
_entry.id   AF-A0A3Q7I9K8-F1
#
_cell.length_a   1.000
_cell.length_b   1.000
_cell.length_c   1.000
_cell.angle_alpha   90.00
_cell.angle_beta   90.00
_cell.angle_gamma   90.00
#
_symmetry.space_group_name_H-M   'P 1'
#
loop_
_entity.id
_entity.type
_entity.pdbx_description
1 polymer ?
#
loop_
_entity_poly.entity_id
_entity_poly.type
_entity_poly.pdbx_seq_one_letter_code
_entity_poly.pdbx_strand_id
1 'polypeptide(L)'
;MYGHVEKLAREMQKGAASIEGVEVKLWQVAETLPAEILAKMGAPPKGNAPIIAPDDLVEADGFAFGFPTRFGMMPAQFKAFFDATGAIWKNQQLAGKPAGIFYSTGSQGGGQETTALTAITQLVHHGMIFVPIGYTFGVDMFDMEDIKGGSPYGAGTFAGDGSKQPTEVELEQAYYQGQYIATITKKLKGSSA
;
A
#
# COMPACT_ATOMS: atom_id res chain seq x y z
N MET A 1 6.57 -10.56 1.60
CA MET A 1 7.66 -11.54 1.73
C MET A 1 8.57 -11.16 2.90
N TYR A 2 9.39 -10.10 2.86
CA TYR A 2 10.39 -9.82 3.92
C TYR A 2 9.98 -8.85 5.06
N GLY A 3 8.69 -8.68 5.35
CA GLY A 3 8.22 -7.82 6.47
C GLY A 3 8.34 -6.30 6.28
N HIS A 4 9.16 -5.79 5.36
CA HIS A 4 9.32 -4.35 5.11
C HIS A 4 7.99 -3.61 4.87
N VAL A 5 7.16 -4.15 3.98
CA VAL A 5 5.82 -3.58 3.69
C VAL A 5 4.90 -3.67 4.89
N GLU A 6 5.01 -4.71 5.72
CA GLU A 6 4.21 -4.80 6.95
C GLU A 6 4.60 -3.72 7.95
N LYS A 7 5.89 -3.39 8.08
CA LYS A 7 6.35 -2.27 8.90
C LYS A 7 5.75 -0.95 8.43
N LEU A 8 5.83 -0.65 7.12
CA LEU A 8 5.18 0.53 6.56
C LEU A 8 3.66 0.51 6.80
N ALA A 9 3.00 -0.64 6.59
CA ALA A 9 1.56 -0.77 6.77
C ALA A 9 1.11 -0.51 8.21
N ARG A 10 1.95 -0.87 9.20
CA ARG A 10 1.69 -0.56 10.61
C ARG A 10 1.82 0.94 10.90
N GLU A 11 2.77 1.64 10.28
CA GLU A 11 2.85 3.10 10.42
C GLU A 11 1.70 3.80 9.69
N MET A 12 1.34 3.36 8.48
CA MET A 12 0.13 3.80 7.78
C MET A 12 -1.11 3.61 8.66
N GLN A 13 -1.23 2.46 9.33
CA GLN A 13 -2.33 2.17 10.23
C GLN A 13 -2.37 3.15 11.41
N LYS A 14 -1.23 3.40 12.06
CA LYS A 14 -1.14 4.37 13.17
C LYS A 14 -1.54 5.77 12.72
N GLY A 15 -1.04 6.20 11.56
CA GLY A 15 -1.38 7.50 10.99
C GLY A 15 -2.87 7.61 10.68
N ALA A 16 -3.44 6.63 9.99
CA ALA A 16 -4.87 6.62 9.70
C ALA A 16 -5.73 6.61 10.97
N ALA A 17 -5.33 5.84 11.98
CA ALA A 17 -6.05 5.73 13.26
C ALA A 17 -5.92 6.99 14.14
N SER A 18 -4.99 7.90 13.83
CA SER A 18 -4.89 9.19 14.51
C SER A 18 -6.01 10.15 14.10
N ILE A 19 -6.78 9.84 13.05
CA ILE A 19 -7.88 10.67 12.58
C ILE A 19 -9.15 10.28 13.36
N GLU A 20 -9.71 11.23 14.09
CA GLU A 20 -10.92 11.02 14.90
C GLU A 20 -12.08 10.45 14.06
N GLY A 21 -12.74 9.41 14.56
CA GLY A 21 -13.88 8.78 13.90
C GLY A 21 -13.51 7.88 12.71
N VAL A 22 -12.23 7.60 12.49
CA VAL A 22 -11.78 6.63 11.48
C VAL A 22 -11.46 5.30 12.15
N GLU A 23 -12.14 4.23 11.74
CA GLU A 23 -11.78 2.86 12.08
C GLU A 23 -10.78 2.32 11.06
N VAL A 24 -9.69 1.70 11.52
CA VAL A 24 -8.64 1.18 10.64
C VAL A 24 -8.41 -0.30 10.90
N LYS A 25 -8.49 -1.09 9.82
CA LYS A 25 -8.21 -2.53 9.82
C LYS A 25 -7.00 -2.81 8.92
N LEU A 26 -6.14 -3.71 9.38
CA LEU A 26 -4.98 -4.18 8.63
C LEU A 26 -5.24 -5.62 8.18
N TRP A 27 -5.09 -5.87 6.88
CA TRP A 27 -5.24 -7.19 6.28
C TRP A 27 -4.03 -7.55 5.41
N GLN A 28 -3.91 -8.84 5.09
CA GLN A 28 -3.00 -9.35 4.07
C GLN A 28 -3.75 -10.10 2.97
N VAL A 29 -3.19 -10.09 1.75
CA VAL A 29 -3.68 -10.94 0.66
C VAL A 29 -3.22 -12.39 0.82
N ALA A 30 -3.98 -13.32 0.23
CA ALA A 30 -3.64 -14.74 0.23
C ALA A 30 -2.27 -15.00 -0.45
N GLU A 31 -1.55 -16.00 0.06
CA GLU A 31 -0.34 -16.47 -0.60
C GLU A 31 -0.68 -17.31 -1.82
N THR A 32 0.13 -17.19 -2.88
CA THR A 32 -0.01 -17.99 -4.11
C THR A 32 1.13 -18.96 -4.32
N LEU A 33 2.28 -18.74 -3.66
CA LEU A 33 3.42 -19.64 -3.74
C LEU A 33 3.26 -20.82 -2.77
N PRO A 34 3.61 -22.06 -3.19
CA PRO A 34 3.66 -23.20 -2.29
C PRO A 34 4.65 -22.98 -1.13
N ALA A 35 4.35 -23.55 0.04
CA ALA A 35 5.17 -23.43 1.24
C ALA A 35 6.64 -23.87 1.01
N GLU A 36 6.86 -24.91 0.19
CA GLU A 36 8.20 -25.37 -0.19
C GLU A 36 9.01 -24.33 -0.96
N ILE A 37 8.37 -23.51 -1.80
CA ILE A 37 9.02 -22.45 -2.57
C ILE A 37 9.36 -21.30 -1.64
N LEU A 38 8.44 -20.93 -0.74
CA LEU A 38 8.68 -19.89 0.27
C LEU A 38 9.86 -20.24 1.18
N ALA A 39 9.97 -21.51 1.59
CA ALA A 39 11.10 -21.99 2.38
C ALA A 39 12.42 -21.85 1.61
N LYS A 40 12.47 -22.24 0.34
CA LYS A 40 13.66 -22.09 -0.52
C LYS A 40 14.04 -20.63 -0.75
N MET A 41 13.06 -19.72 -0.77
CA MET A 41 13.28 -18.28 -0.93
C MET A 41 13.73 -17.59 0.38
N GLY A 42 13.79 -18.32 1.50
CA GLY A 42 14.06 -17.74 2.81
C GLY A 42 12.99 -16.73 3.23
N ALA A 43 11.73 -16.93 2.80
CA ALA A 43 10.64 -16.06 3.19
C ALA A 43 10.39 -16.19 4.70
N PRO A 44 10.39 -15.09 5.47
CA PRO A 44 10.06 -15.16 6.88
C PRO A 44 8.60 -15.58 7.09
N PRO A 45 8.24 -16.02 8.30
CA PRO A 45 6.85 -16.27 8.66
C PRO A 45 5.96 -15.07 8.34
N LYS A 46 4.74 -15.34 7.89
CA LYS A 46 3.75 -14.29 7.66
C LYS A 46 3.40 -13.59 8.98
N GLY A 47 3.12 -12.30 8.90
CA GLY A 47 2.56 -11.55 10.02
C GLY A 47 1.16 -12.03 10.41
N ASN A 48 0.68 -11.50 11.53
CA ASN A 48 -0.56 -11.96 12.18
C ASN A 48 -1.84 -11.28 11.64
N ALA A 49 -1.73 -10.42 10.61
CA ALA A 49 -2.90 -9.76 10.05
C ALA A 49 -3.85 -10.80 9.43
N PRO A 50 -5.18 -10.65 9.53
CA PRO A 50 -6.13 -11.54 8.87
C PRO A 50 -5.99 -11.48 7.34
N ILE A 51 -6.36 -12.58 6.67
CA ILE A 51 -6.43 -12.63 5.22
C ILE A 51 -7.75 -11.98 4.78
N ILE A 52 -7.69 -11.03 3.84
CA ILE A 52 -8.89 -10.39 3.27
C ILE A 52 -9.46 -11.23 2.12
N ALA A 53 -10.79 -11.42 2.10
CA ALA A 53 -11.48 -11.92 0.92
C ALA A 53 -11.78 -10.76 -0.05
N PRO A 54 -11.74 -10.97 -1.38
CA PRO A 54 -12.01 -9.90 -2.35
C PRO A 54 -13.31 -9.15 -2.09
N ASP A 55 -14.38 -9.86 -1.72
CA ASP A 55 -15.71 -9.29 -1.46
C ASP A 55 -15.72 -8.33 -0.26
N ASP A 56 -14.83 -8.52 0.72
CA ASP A 56 -14.75 -7.66 1.91
C ASP A 56 -14.23 -6.24 1.58
N LEU A 57 -13.69 -6.01 0.37
CA LEU A 57 -13.30 -4.67 -0.08
C LEU A 57 -14.51 -3.70 -0.07
N VAL A 58 -15.72 -4.19 -0.30
CA VAL A 58 -16.90 -3.33 -0.43
C VAL A 58 -17.29 -2.65 0.89
N GLU A 59 -16.82 -3.18 2.02
CA GLU A 59 -17.13 -2.66 3.35
C GLU A 59 -16.30 -1.44 3.74
N ALA A 60 -15.12 -1.24 3.14
CA ALA A 60 -14.24 -0.13 3.47
C ALA A 60 -14.61 1.14 2.69
N ASP A 61 -14.48 2.31 3.32
CA ASP A 61 -14.72 3.60 2.66
C ASP A 61 -13.51 4.12 1.88
N GLY A 62 -12.31 3.63 2.19
CA GLY A 62 -11.06 4.02 1.53
C GLY A 62 -9.96 2.99 1.78
N PHE A 63 -8.91 3.02 0.97
CA PHE A 63 -7.89 1.96 0.94
C PHE A 63 -6.47 2.49 0.93
N ALA A 64 -5.56 1.77 1.56
CA ALA A 64 -4.12 1.89 1.31
C ALA A 64 -3.55 0.52 0.93
N PHE A 65 -3.11 0.37 -0.30
CA PHE A 65 -2.58 -0.89 -0.82
C PHE A 65 -1.05 -0.91 -0.76
N GLY A 66 -0.52 -1.87 0.00
CA GLY A 66 0.91 -2.03 0.24
C GLY A 66 1.47 -3.31 -0.35
N PHE A 67 2.51 -3.22 -1.19
CA PHE A 67 3.16 -4.43 -1.71
C PHE A 67 4.63 -4.29 -2.10
N PRO A 68 5.42 -5.37 -2.01
CA PRO A 68 6.79 -5.36 -2.50
C PRO A 68 6.79 -5.40 -4.03
N THR A 69 7.66 -4.62 -4.65
CA THR A 69 7.78 -4.59 -6.11
C THR A 69 8.17 -5.96 -6.67
N ARG A 70 7.66 -6.26 -7.86
CA ARG A 70 8.16 -7.31 -8.76
C ARG A 70 8.40 -6.66 -10.11
N PHE A 71 9.65 -6.29 -10.37
CA PHE A 71 10.10 -5.67 -11.62
C PHE A 71 9.29 -4.41 -12.01
N GLY A 72 8.97 -3.56 -11.03
CA GLY A 72 8.19 -2.34 -11.27
C GLY A 72 6.67 -2.56 -11.33
N MET A 73 6.20 -3.72 -10.86
CA MET A 73 4.78 -4.06 -10.78
C MET A 73 4.40 -4.62 -9.40
N MET A 74 3.10 -4.74 -9.14
CA MET A 74 2.59 -5.50 -8.00
C MET A 74 2.96 -6.99 -8.09
N PRO A 75 3.08 -7.70 -6.95
CA PRO A 75 3.36 -9.13 -6.96
C PRO A 75 2.15 -9.94 -7.42
N ALA A 76 2.39 -11.17 -7.87
CA ALA A 76 1.35 -12.07 -8.38
C ALA A 76 0.20 -12.29 -7.39
N GLN A 77 0.48 -12.28 -6.08
CA GLN A 77 -0.50 -12.39 -5.00
C GLN A 77 -1.53 -11.26 -5.06
N PHE A 78 -1.08 -10.02 -5.23
CA PHE A 78 -1.98 -8.86 -5.36
C PHE A 78 -2.70 -8.87 -6.71
N LYS A 79 -2.02 -9.27 -7.78
CA LYS A 79 -2.66 -9.39 -9.10
C LYS A 79 -3.79 -10.42 -9.08
N ALA A 80 -3.56 -11.60 -8.50
CA ALA A 80 -4.58 -12.63 -8.33
C ALA A 80 -5.75 -12.16 -7.45
N PHE A 81 -5.46 -11.41 -6.38
CA PHE A 81 -6.49 -10.81 -5.53
C PHE A 81 -7.39 -9.85 -6.33
N PHE A 82 -6.81 -8.95 -7.12
CA PHE A 82 -7.60 -8.06 -7.98
C PHE A 82 -8.31 -8.80 -9.12
N ASP A 83 -7.73 -9.86 -9.68
CA ASP A 83 -8.39 -10.67 -10.72
C ASP A 83 -9.67 -11.36 -10.21
N ALA A 84 -9.75 -11.63 -8.90
CA ALA A 84 -10.95 -12.14 -8.25
C ALA A 84 -12.05 -11.08 -8.01
N THR A 85 -11.81 -9.80 -8.33
CA THR A 85 -12.77 -8.70 -8.08
C THR A 85 -13.67 -8.38 -9.27
N GLY A 86 -13.80 -9.28 -10.26
CA GLY A 86 -14.55 -9.02 -11.49
C GLY A 86 -16.04 -8.66 -11.28
N ALA A 87 -16.70 -9.28 -10.29
CA ALA A 87 -18.09 -8.94 -9.95
C ALA A 87 -18.20 -7.55 -9.31
N ILE A 88 -17.30 -7.23 -8.37
CA ILE A 88 -17.19 -5.93 -7.72
C ILE A 88 -16.99 -4.82 -8.75
N TRP A 89 -16.07 -5.05 -9.70
CA TRP A 89 -15.82 -4.16 -10.83
C TRP A 89 -17.08 -3.95 -11.67
N LYS A 90 -17.72 -5.04 -12.10
CA LYS A 90 -18.93 -4.98 -12.94
C LYS A 90 -20.04 -4.16 -12.28
N ASN A 91 -20.17 -4.27 -10.97
CA ASN A 91 -21.19 -3.59 -10.17
C ASN A 91 -20.73 -2.21 -9.66
N GLN A 92 -19.53 -1.75 -10.01
CA GLN A 92 -18.97 -0.44 -9.64
C GLN A 92 -18.93 -0.20 -8.11
N GLN A 93 -18.77 -1.26 -7.31
CA GLN A 93 -18.89 -1.19 -5.85
C GLN A 93 -17.71 -0.48 -5.15
N LEU A 94 -16.60 -0.26 -5.85
CA LEU A 94 -15.46 0.52 -5.36
C LEU A 94 -15.38 1.93 -5.97
N ALA A 95 -16.32 2.29 -6.85
CA ALA A 95 -16.29 3.57 -7.52
C ALA A 95 -16.39 4.74 -6.51
N GLY A 96 -15.57 5.76 -6.71
CA GLY A 96 -15.52 6.95 -5.85
C GLY A 96 -14.75 6.76 -4.54
N LYS A 97 -14.38 5.54 -4.17
CA LYS A 97 -13.60 5.29 -2.95
C LYS A 97 -12.14 5.72 -3.14
N PRO A 98 -11.56 6.52 -2.22
CA PRO A 98 -10.15 6.90 -2.30
C PRO A 98 -9.22 5.71 -2.04
N ALA A 99 -8.13 5.65 -2.80
CA ALA A 99 -7.13 4.59 -2.68
C ALA A 99 -5.70 5.16 -2.83
N GLY A 100 -4.82 4.80 -1.90
CA GLY A 100 -3.40 5.13 -1.89
C GLY A 100 -2.56 3.88 -2.08
N ILE A 101 -1.30 4.07 -2.49
CA ILE A 101 -0.36 2.97 -2.74
C ILE A 101 0.93 3.24 -1.96
N PHE A 102 1.51 2.20 -1.36
CA PHE A 102 2.84 2.23 -0.76
C PHE A 102 3.59 0.92 -1.06
N TYR A 103 4.91 0.93 -0.98
CA TYR A 103 5.69 -0.17 -1.56
C TYR A 103 7.08 -0.37 -0.94
N SER A 104 7.71 -1.48 -1.30
CA SER A 104 9.11 -1.74 -0.97
C SER A 104 9.85 -2.23 -2.22
N THR A 105 11.05 -1.70 -2.47
CA THR A 105 11.90 -2.10 -3.59
C THR A 105 13.26 -2.62 -3.10
N GLY A 106 13.95 -3.37 -3.95
CA GLY A 106 15.32 -3.83 -3.64
C GLY A 106 16.37 -2.73 -3.83
N SER A 107 16.19 -1.86 -4.82
CA SER A 107 17.17 -0.83 -5.20
C SER A 107 16.52 0.52 -5.48
N GLN A 108 17.34 1.58 -5.54
CA GLN A 108 16.92 2.97 -5.71
C GLN A 108 16.04 3.20 -6.95
N GLY A 109 16.49 2.74 -8.12
CA GLY A 109 15.73 2.84 -9.37
C GLY A 109 14.81 1.64 -9.66
N GLY A 110 14.76 0.65 -8.77
CA GLY A 110 14.13 -0.66 -9.00
C GLY A 110 12.60 -0.67 -8.91
N GLY A 111 11.94 0.43 -9.29
CA GLY A 111 10.48 0.54 -9.32
C GLY A 111 9.86 1.35 -8.19
N GLN A 112 10.58 2.31 -7.61
CA GLN A 112 10.04 3.23 -6.60
C GLN A 112 8.95 4.17 -7.14
N GLU A 113 8.73 4.19 -8.44
CA GLU A 113 7.66 4.97 -9.07
C GLU A 113 6.77 4.07 -9.92
N THR A 114 7.39 3.22 -10.75
CA THR A 114 6.66 2.35 -11.69
C THR A 114 5.76 1.34 -11.01
N THR A 115 6.11 0.87 -9.81
CA THR A 115 5.26 -0.04 -9.02
C THR A 115 3.90 0.59 -8.71
N ALA A 116 3.87 1.88 -8.37
CA ALA A 116 2.63 2.61 -8.18
C ALA A 116 1.94 2.91 -9.51
N LEU A 117 2.68 3.44 -10.51
CA LEU A 117 2.11 3.78 -11.83
C LEU A 117 1.38 2.60 -12.49
N THR A 118 1.97 1.41 -12.43
CA THR A 118 1.35 0.21 -13.00
C THR A 118 0.17 -0.27 -12.18
N ALA A 119 0.19 -0.11 -10.86
CA ALA A 119 -0.92 -0.49 -9.99
C ALA A 119 -2.11 0.48 -10.04
N ILE A 120 -1.89 1.76 -10.35
CA ILE A 120 -2.97 2.76 -10.54
C ILE A 120 -3.96 2.29 -11.61
N THR A 121 -3.52 1.54 -12.61
CA THR A 121 -4.42 0.96 -13.64
C THR A 121 -5.55 0.15 -13.02
N GLN A 122 -5.27 -0.63 -11.95
CA GLN A 122 -6.30 -1.39 -11.24
C GLN A 122 -7.29 -0.47 -10.52
N LEU A 123 -6.80 0.61 -9.91
CA LEU A 123 -7.64 1.58 -9.22
C LEU A 123 -8.60 2.27 -10.18
N VAL A 124 -8.08 2.74 -11.31
CA VAL A 124 -8.85 3.46 -12.34
C VAL A 124 -9.92 2.58 -12.95
N HIS A 125 -9.62 1.31 -13.25
CA HIS A 125 -10.62 0.39 -13.82
C HIS A 125 -11.78 0.10 -12.84
N HIS A 126 -11.53 0.12 -11.54
CA HIS A 126 -12.55 0.03 -10.49
C HIS A 126 -13.29 1.34 -10.19
N GLY A 127 -12.92 2.44 -10.84
CA GLY A 127 -13.49 3.76 -10.58
C GLY A 127 -13.04 4.38 -9.25
N MET A 128 -12.00 3.84 -8.60
CA MET A 128 -11.44 4.39 -7.37
C MET A 128 -10.70 5.71 -7.65
N ILE A 129 -10.67 6.59 -6.64
CA ILE A 129 -9.95 7.86 -6.70
C ILE A 129 -8.53 7.63 -6.19
N PHE A 130 -7.54 7.70 -7.07
CA PHE A 130 -6.15 7.61 -6.62
C PHE A 130 -5.75 8.85 -5.81
N VAL A 131 -5.27 8.62 -4.59
CA VAL A 131 -4.79 9.66 -3.66
C VAL A 131 -3.26 9.53 -3.53
N PRO A 132 -2.48 10.32 -4.27
CA PRO A 132 -1.03 10.38 -4.10
C PRO A 132 -0.65 11.13 -2.82
N ILE A 133 0.52 10.84 -2.26
CA ILE A 133 1.08 11.65 -1.17
C ILE A 133 1.57 13.02 -1.69
N GLY A 134 1.99 13.10 -2.96
CA GLY A 134 2.59 14.31 -3.52
C GLY A 134 3.82 14.74 -2.71
N TYR A 135 4.06 16.04 -2.63
CA TYR A 135 5.11 16.63 -1.77
C TYR A 135 4.58 17.05 -0.40
N THR A 136 3.41 16.55 0.01
CA THR A 136 2.72 17.04 1.21
C THR A 136 3.38 16.61 2.53
N PHE A 137 4.28 15.61 2.48
CA PHE A 137 5.18 15.25 3.59
C PHE A 137 6.27 16.31 3.87
N GLY A 138 6.38 17.35 3.03
CA GLY A 138 7.18 18.54 3.36
C GLY A 138 8.66 18.43 2.96
N VAL A 139 9.52 19.06 3.76
CA VAL A 139 10.94 19.29 3.42
C VAL A 139 11.71 17.99 3.17
N ASP A 140 11.35 16.94 3.90
CA ASP A 140 11.99 15.63 3.77
C ASP A 140 11.77 15.02 2.39
N MET A 141 10.78 15.44 1.61
CA MET A 141 10.60 15.00 0.22
C MET A 141 11.73 15.49 -0.71
N PHE A 142 12.43 16.55 -0.33
CA PHE A 142 13.52 17.17 -1.10
C PHE A 142 14.90 16.80 -0.58
N ASP A 143 15.00 16.01 0.48
CA ASP A 143 16.27 15.54 1.00
C ASP A 143 16.98 14.61 -0.02
N MET A 144 18.25 14.90 -0.23
CA MET A 144 19.16 14.26 -1.17
C MET A 144 20.45 13.76 -0.50
N GLU A 145 20.63 14.01 0.80
CA GLU A 145 21.83 13.59 1.54
C GLU A 145 21.71 12.11 1.93
N ASP A 146 20.52 11.67 2.35
CA ASP A 146 20.25 10.30 2.77
C ASP A 146 19.48 9.48 1.73
N ILE A 147 19.86 8.21 1.59
CA ILE A 147 19.12 7.26 0.75
C ILE A 147 17.82 6.88 1.47
N LYS A 148 16.70 7.41 0.95
CA LYS A 148 15.35 7.12 1.44
C LYS A 148 14.40 6.70 0.32
N GLY A 149 13.50 5.81 0.65
CA GLY A 149 12.46 5.36 -0.24
C GLY A 149 11.28 6.32 -0.33
N GLY A 150 10.34 5.94 -1.19
CA GLY A 150 9.13 6.71 -1.45
C GLY A 150 9.29 7.72 -2.58
N SER A 151 8.16 8.25 -3.02
CA SER A 151 8.06 9.21 -4.10
C SER A 151 6.74 10.00 -3.95
N PRO A 152 6.46 10.99 -4.82
CA PRO A 152 5.15 11.64 -4.84
C PRO A 152 3.98 10.68 -5.08
N TYR A 153 4.22 9.47 -5.60
CA TYR A 153 3.18 8.45 -5.80
C TYR A 153 2.78 7.72 -4.51
N GLY A 154 3.63 7.74 -3.47
CA GLY A 154 3.38 7.05 -2.22
C GLY A 154 4.64 6.83 -1.38
N ALA A 155 4.43 6.49 -0.11
CA ALA A 155 5.50 6.11 0.79
C ALA A 155 6.18 4.82 0.31
N GLY A 156 7.48 4.72 0.53
CA GLY A 156 8.24 3.55 0.11
C GLY A 156 9.48 3.31 0.95
N THR A 157 10.03 2.11 0.84
CA THR A 157 11.24 1.72 1.57
C THR A 157 12.16 0.84 0.73
N PHE A 158 13.46 0.93 0.98
CA PHE A 158 14.45 0.07 0.36
C PHE A 158 14.79 -1.15 1.22
N ALA A 159 14.57 -2.35 0.67
CA ALA A 159 14.95 -3.61 1.30
C ALA A 159 16.41 -4.02 1.02
N GLY A 160 17.07 -3.44 0.01
CA GLY A 160 18.41 -3.87 -0.39
C GLY A 160 18.42 -5.33 -0.86
N ASP A 161 19.32 -6.12 -0.27
CA ASP A 161 19.38 -7.59 -0.40
C ASP A 161 18.34 -8.33 0.47
N GLY A 162 17.46 -7.58 1.15
CA GLY A 162 16.49 -8.07 2.13
C GLY A 162 16.87 -7.77 3.58
N SER A 163 18.10 -7.32 3.86
CA SER A 163 18.56 -6.99 5.21
C SER A 163 18.22 -5.56 5.65
N LYS A 164 18.18 -4.60 4.72
CA LYS A 164 17.95 -3.18 5.04
C LYS A 164 16.53 -2.98 5.54
N GLN A 165 16.41 -2.40 6.74
CA GLN A 165 15.12 -2.07 7.35
C GLN A 165 14.67 -0.66 6.98
N PRO A 166 13.35 -0.36 7.06
CA PRO A 166 12.87 0.98 6.81
C PRO A 166 13.53 1.98 7.76
N THR A 167 13.94 3.13 7.22
CA THR A 167 14.50 4.22 8.01
C THR A 167 13.40 4.98 8.75
N GLU A 168 13.78 5.81 9.72
CA GLU A 168 12.82 6.65 10.47
C GLU A 168 12.02 7.56 9.52
N VAL A 169 12.68 8.26 8.60
CA VAL A 169 12.02 9.12 7.60
C VAL A 169 11.06 8.35 6.69
N GLU A 170 11.38 7.11 6.30
CA GLU A 170 10.47 6.26 5.50
C GLU A 170 9.23 5.84 6.31
N LEU A 171 9.40 5.59 7.61
CA LEU A 171 8.32 5.25 8.55
C LEU A 171 7.42 6.47 8.83
N GLU A 172 8.01 7.65 9.00
CA GLU A 172 7.29 8.92 9.16
C GLU A 172 6.49 9.28 7.91
N GLN A 173 7.06 9.07 6.72
CA GLN A 173 6.36 9.27 5.46
C GLN A 173 5.13 8.35 5.34
N ALA A 174 5.27 7.08 5.76
CA ALA A 174 4.15 6.14 5.81
C ALA A 174 3.09 6.54 6.84
N TYR A 175 3.49 6.96 8.04
CA TYR A 175 2.57 7.51 9.03
C TYR A 175 1.78 8.70 8.46
N TYR A 176 2.47 9.65 7.84
CA TYR A 176 1.86 10.81 7.20
C TYR A 176 0.88 10.42 6.09
N GLN A 177 1.27 9.51 5.19
CA GLN A 177 0.37 9.07 4.11
C GLN A 177 -0.89 8.39 4.69
N GLY A 178 -0.77 7.65 5.79
CA GLY A 178 -1.90 7.11 6.55
C GLY A 178 -2.87 8.19 7.03
N GLN A 179 -2.36 9.24 7.68
CA GLN A 179 -3.16 10.39 8.10
C GLN A 179 -3.85 11.08 6.92
N TYR A 180 -3.10 11.28 5.83
CA TYR A 180 -3.54 12.01 4.65
C TYR A 180 -4.73 11.30 3.97
N ILE A 181 -4.60 10.00 3.70
CA ILE A 181 -5.68 9.25 3.04
C ILE A 181 -6.90 9.07 3.93
N ALA A 182 -6.72 8.86 5.23
CA ALA A 182 -7.83 8.76 6.18
C ALA A 182 -8.62 10.08 6.25
N THR A 183 -7.92 11.22 6.25
CA THR A 183 -8.53 12.55 6.21
C THR A 183 -9.36 12.76 4.94
N ILE A 184 -8.85 12.35 3.78
CA ILE A 184 -9.57 12.45 2.50
C ILE A 184 -10.79 11.52 2.50
N THR A 185 -10.63 10.28 2.97
CA THR A 185 -11.71 9.30 3.11
C THR A 185 -12.85 9.85 3.95
N LYS A 186 -12.55 10.42 5.13
CA LYS A 186 -13.54 11.04 6.01
C LYS A 186 -14.28 12.21 5.32
N LYS A 187 -13.57 13.06 4.58
CA LYS A 187 -14.18 14.19 3.86
C LYS A 187 -15.13 13.73 2.76
N LEU A 188 -14.74 12.74 1.96
CA LEU A 188 -15.56 12.19 0.88
C LEU A 188 -16.79 11.45 1.42
N LYS A 189 -16.63 10.67 2.50
CA LYS A 189 -17.75 9.99 3.15
C LYS A 189 -18.78 10.98 3.70
N GLY A 190 -18.32 12.07 4.33
CA GLY A 190 -19.20 13.13 4.84
C GLY A 190 -19.91 13.96 3.77
N SER A 191 -19.46 13.87 2.50
CA SER A 191 -20.04 14.61 1.37
C SER A 191 -21.00 13.74 0.53
N SER A 192 -21.09 12.44 0.83
CA SER A 192 -22.03 11.51 0.21
C SER A 192 -23.37 11.61 0.95
N ALA A 193 -24.18 12.61 0.59
CA ALA A 193 -25.56 12.80 1.03
C ALA A 193 -26.53 12.55 -0.12
#